data_AF-A0A2V6P4S4-F1
#
_entry.id   AF-A0A2V6P4S4-F1
#
_cell.length_a   1.000
_cell.length_b   1.000
_cell.length_c   1.000
_cell.angle_alpha   90.00
_cell.angle_beta   90.00
_cell.angle_gamma   90.00
#
_symmetry.space_group_name_H-M   'P 1'
#
loop_
_entity.id
_entity.type
_entity.pdbx_description
1 polymer ?
#
loop_
_entity_poly.entity_id
_entity_poly.type
_entity_poly.pdbx_seq_one_letter_code
_entity_poly.pdbx_strand_id
1 'polypeptide(L)'
;MAWRIDENVIRGEIDNREKGVIRGRVWLDGVAEPVALELKGNACPDLAGCVLKFDNPGATVRLPKDAHFHPLQRGTAGDMTASRKVRVFDLPFEEAYAMIKRGGKPPEHMANSLYLEWFSEFNGRVVIESADYRVEISAPAWRLTPEEDAQRARDAAAGFSGFMRKLNDALESQKHQPPEDREWDEFDYEQLMKESDARADKYLELLEKHGEGAEAERLIEKEMGWDDAEEPEQDETAAEDDRLDVDEINRITAEAAEQPLEPEPHTEGVDWIRTNDGDIRHPLQHRCFESAMKLWHACDDLGLSKAEDDDLGQLVSEFQITSAKLAGALNGLAYGREGREAAFVVACLKRALDHLHKSQAGLEKVAPRNLLPPGLVAESRKDLFEIRQEILRLMDAFRGRK
;
A
#
# COMPACT_ATOMS: atom_id res chain seq x y z
N MET A 1 -0.17 -2.40 8.09
CA MET A 1 -0.77 -3.14 6.97
C MET A 1 -0.76 -4.65 7.19
N ALA A 2 -1.70 -5.35 6.59
CA ALA A 2 -1.88 -6.79 6.56
C ALA A 2 -0.97 -7.43 5.54
N TRP A 3 -0.64 -8.70 5.78
CA TRP A 3 0.13 -9.51 4.86
C TRP A 3 -0.82 -10.30 3.96
N ARG A 4 -0.80 -10.01 2.66
CA ARG A 4 -1.41 -10.85 1.63
C ARG A 4 -0.31 -11.67 0.98
N ILE A 5 -0.39 -12.99 1.11
CA ILE A 5 0.72 -13.88 0.73
C ILE A 5 0.31 -14.95 -0.28
N ASP A 6 -0.87 -14.84 -0.88
CA ASP A 6 -1.40 -15.82 -1.83
C ASP A 6 -0.49 -16.01 -3.06
N GLU A 7 0.13 -14.95 -3.57
CA GLU A 7 1.10 -15.10 -4.67
C GLU A 7 2.41 -15.78 -4.22
N ASN A 8 2.77 -15.69 -2.94
CA ASN A 8 4.01 -16.27 -2.40
C ASN A 8 3.87 -17.74 -2.01
N VAL A 9 2.65 -18.22 -1.82
CA VAL A 9 2.41 -19.58 -1.33
C VAL A 9 2.65 -20.60 -2.42
N ILE A 10 3.50 -21.58 -2.11
CA ILE A 10 3.70 -22.79 -2.91
C ILE A 10 2.62 -23.82 -2.55
N ARG A 11 2.41 -24.06 -1.26
CA ARG A 11 1.42 -25.00 -0.72
C ARG A 11 1.19 -24.78 0.78
N GLY A 12 0.14 -25.38 1.31
CA GLY A 12 -0.12 -25.37 2.75
C GLY A 12 -0.92 -26.57 3.25
N GLU A 13 -0.87 -26.75 4.56
CA GLU A 13 -1.61 -27.76 5.32
C GLU A 13 -2.16 -27.11 6.59
N ILE A 14 -3.48 -27.16 6.77
CA ILE A 14 -4.18 -26.61 7.94
C ILE A 14 -4.98 -27.72 8.60
N ASP A 15 -4.84 -27.90 9.90
CA ASP A 15 -5.49 -28.92 10.70
C ASP A 15 -6.35 -28.27 11.79
N ASN A 16 -7.66 -28.47 11.70
CA ASN A 16 -8.63 -28.08 12.72
C ASN A 16 -9.40 -29.30 13.27
N ARG A 17 -8.79 -30.49 13.30
CA ARG A 17 -9.39 -31.71 13.90
C ARG A 17 -9.51 -31.62 15.43
N GLU A 18 -8.76 -30.75 16.08
CA GLU A 18 -8.92 -30.42 17.49
C GLU A 18 -9.75 -29.14 17.63
N LYS A 19 -10.85 -29.20 18.38
CA LYS A 19 -11.73 -28.05 18.55
C LYS A 19 -11.05 -26.93 19.34
N GLY A 20 -11.18 -25.70 18.85
CA GLY A 20 -10.61 -24.49 19.45
C GLY A 20 -9.14 -24.24 19.12
N VAL A 21 -8.51 -25.12 18.32
CA VAL A 21 -7.12 -25.00 17.93
C VAL A 21 -6.96 -25.27 16.44
N ILE A 22 -6.22 -24.41 15.76
CA ILE A 22 -5.79 -24.62 14.38
C ILE A 22 -4.28 -24.69 14.36
N ARG A 23 -3.75 -25.77 13.79
CA ARG A 23 -2.31 -25.92 13.53
C ARG A 23 -2.07 -26.04 12.05
N GLY A 24 -0.96 -25.51 11.57
CA GLY A 24 -0.70 -25.58 10.14
C GLY A 24 0.73 -25.29 9.75
N ARG A 25 1.01 -25.50 8.47
CA ARG A 25 2.27 -25.17 7.82
C ARG A 25 1.99 -24.58 6.46
N VAL A 26 2.67 -23.49 6.14
CA VAL A 26 2.60 -22.85 4.83
C VAL A 26 4.01 -22.74 4.26
N TRP A 27 4.20 -23.22 3.04
CA TRP A 27 5.47 -23.13 2.33
C TRP A 27 5.41 -21.93 1.40
N LEU A 28 6.34 -21.00 1.57
CA LEU A 28 6.42 -19.77 0.79
C LEU A 28 7.67 -19.79 -0.10
N ASP A 29 7.55 -19.24 -1.30
CA ASP A 29 8.68 -19.00 -2.16
C ASP A 29 9.62 -17.96 -1.53
N GLY A 30 10.92 -18.20 -1.57
CA GLY A 30 11.95 -17.39 -0.90
C GLY A 30 12.19 -17.75 0.57
N VAL A 31 11.37 -18.59 1.20
CA VAL A 31 11.51 -19.00 2.61
C VAL A 31 11.90 -20.49 2.68
N ALA A 32 13.04 -20.78 3.30
CA ALA A 32 13.60 -22.14 3.30
C ALA A 32 12.76 -23.14 4.13
N GLU A 33 12.26 -22.71 5.28
CA GLU A 33 11.46 -23.54 6.20
C GLU A 33 9.98 -23.13 6.14
N PRO A 34 9.03 -24.07 6.28
CA PRO A 34 7.62 -23.72 6.32
C PRO A 34 7.30 -22.82 7.51
N VAL A 35 6.43 -21.85 7.26
CA VAL A 35 5.84 -21.02 8.31
C VAL A 35 4.87 -21.88 9.11
N ALA A 36 5.10 -21.98 10.41
CA ALA A 36 4.26 -22.75 11.33
C ALA A 36 3.09 -21.90 11.85
N LEU A 37 1.89 -22.47 11.91
CA LEU A 37 0.69 -21.81 12.42
C LEU A 37 0.26 -22.46 13.73
N GLU A 38 0.04 -21.65 14.76
CA GLU A 38 -0.50 -22.02 16.07
C GLU A 38 -1.58 -21.01 16.47
N LEU A 39 -2.82 -21.29 16.06
CA LEU A 39 -3.92 -20.35 16.20
C LEU A 39 -4.97 -20.88 17.17
N LYS A 40 -5.50 -19.98 18.00
CA LYS A 40 -6.69 -20.22 18.82
C LYS A 40 -7.94 -19.89 18.00
N GLY A 41 -8.90 -20.81 17.95
CA GLY A 41 -10.17 -20.64 17.24
C GLY A 41 -10.57 -21.87 16.43
N ASN A 42 -11.58 -21.71 15.58
CA ASN A 42 -12.09 -22.74 14.69
C ASN A 42 -12.26 -22.18 13.28
N ALA A 43 -12.09 -23.04 12.27
CA ALA A 43 -12.40 -22.70 10.89
C ALA A 43 -13.92 -22.66 10.67
N CYS A 44 -14.34 -22.14 9.51
CA CYS A 44 -15.74 -22.13 9.09
C CYS A 44 -16.30 -23.56 8.90
N PRO A 45 -17.62 -23.75 8.85
CA PRO A 45 -18.26 -25.08 8.87
C PRO A 45 -17.76 -26.08 7.81
N ASP A 46 -17.24 -25.60 6.68
CA ASP A 46 -16.69 -26.41 5.61
C ASP A 46 -15.29 -26.99 5.91
N LEU A 47 -14.53 -26.32 6.78
CA LEU A 47 -13.18 -26.74 7.21
C LEU A 47 -13.11 -27.19 8.68
N ALA A 48 -14.13 -26.88 9.47
CA ALA A 48 -14.23 -27.28 10.87
C ALA A 48 -14.10 -28.81 11.03
N GLY A 49 -13.16 -29.23 11.88
CA GLY A 49 -12.89 -30.65 12.09
C GLY A 49 -12.09 -31.33 10.99
N CYS A 50 -11.66 -30.62 9.94
CA CYS A 50 -10.97 -31.21 8.80
C CYS A 50 -9.46 -30.93 8.82
N VAL A 51 -8.75 -31.66 7.97
CA VAL A 51 -7.43 -31.27 7.45
C VAL A 51 -7.64 -30.74 6.04
N LEU A 52 -7.21 -29.50 5.83
CA LEU A 52 -7.11 -28.86 4.52
C LEU A 52 -5.68 -29.00 4.01
N LYS A 53 -5.53 -29.44 2.76
CA LYS A 53 -4.28 -29.33 2.00
C LYS A 53 -4.55 -28.51 0.76
N PHE A 54 -3.60 -27.67 0.39
CA PHE A 54 -3.70 -26.87 -0.81
C PHE A 54 -2.34 -26.65 -1.46
N ASP A 55 -2.33 -26.52 -2.78
CA ASP A 55 -1.16 -26.16 -3.56
C ASP A 55 -1.51 -25.12 -4.63
N ASN A 56 -0.57 -24.20 -4.87
CA ASN A 56 -0.67 -23.21 -5.92
C ASN A 56 -0.15 -23.83 -7.23
N PRO A 57 -1.01 -24.04 -8.25
CA PRO A 57 -0.57 -24.60 -9.52
C PRO A 57 0.14 -23.57 -10.43
N GLY A 58 0.07 -22.28 -10.09
CA GLY A 58 0.67 -21.18 -10.84
C GLY A 58 2.14 -20.93 -10.48
N ALA A 59 2.72 -19.93 -11.13
CA ALA A 59 4.03 -19.41 -10.75
C ALA A 59 3.90 -18.63 -9.43
N THR A 60 4.83 -18.85 -8.51
CA THR A 60 4.90 -18.12 -7.25
C THR A 60 5.76 -16.89 -7.37
N VAL A 61 5.45 -15.87 -6.56
CA VAL A 61 6.28 -14.70 -6.37
C VAL A 61 7.16 -14.92 -5.15
N ARG A 62 8.47 -14.79 -5.31
CA ARG A 62 9.42 -14.91 -4.20
C ARG A 62 9.14 -13.84 -3.14
N LEU A 63 9.04 -14.25 -1.87
CA LEU A 63 8.97 -13.29 -0.77
C LEU A 63 10.31 -12.54 -0.65
N PRO A 64 10.33 -11.19 -0.61
CA PRO A 64 11.56 -10.41 -0.50
C PRO A 64 12.40 -10.79 0.72
N LYS A 65 13.73 -10.73 0.63
CA LYS A 65 14.63 -11.10 1.75
C LYS A 65 14.50 -10.22 2.97
N ASP A 66 14.14 -8.96 2.78
CA ASP A 66 13.89 -7.97 3.82
C ASP A 66 12.44 -8.00 4.32
N ALA A 67 11.58 -8.87 3.75
CA ALA A 67 10.26 -9.12 4.30
C ALA A 67 10.41 -9.72 5.70
N HIS A 68 10.06 -8.95 6.73
CA HIS A 68 10.09 -9.36 8.13
C HIS A 68 8.91 -10.30 8.48
N PHE A 69 8.67 -11.32 7.66
CA PHE A 69 7.62 -12.31 7.89
C PHE A 69 8.10 -13.37 8.88
N HIS A 70 7.42 -13.48 10.02
CA HIS A 70 7.88 -14.32 11.12
C HIS A 70 7.63 -15.81 10.80
N PRO A 71 8.60 -16.71 11.05
CA PRO A 71 8.46 -18.13 10.72
C PRO A 71 7.43 -18.87 11.59
N LEU A 72 7.01 -18.27 12.71
CA LEU A 72 5.92 -18.77 13.55
C LEU A 72 4.77 -17.77 13.61
N GLN A 73 3.58 -18.21 13.25
CA GLN A 73 2.35 -17.44 13.30
C GLN A 73 1.54 -17.92 14.50
N ARG A 74 1.67 -17.21 15.63
CA ARG A 74 0.88 -17.44 16.84
C ARG A 74 -0.18 -16.36 16.98
N GLY A 75 -1.41 -16.73 17.30
CA GLY A 75 -2.48 -15.76 17.51
C GLY A 75 -3.87 -16.36 17.45
N THR A 76 -4.83 -15.63 16.86
CA THR A 76 -6.22 -16.06 16.75
C THR A 76 -6.63 -16.26 15.29
N ALA A 77 -7.48 -17.25 15.04
CA ALA A 77 -8.08 -17.47 13.72
C ALA A 77 -9.10 -16.37 13.42
N GLY A 78 -9.04 -15.83 12.21
CA GLY A 78 -10.13 -15.06 11.60
C GLY A 78 -11.07 -16.01 10.84
N ASP A 79 -11.64 -15.54 9.74
CA ASP A 79 -12.41 -16.42 8.85
C ASP A 79 -11.48 -17.35 8.06
N MET A 80 -11.75 -18.66 8.12
CA MET A 80 -11.02 -19.69 7.37
C MET A 80 -11.99 -20.62 6.67
N THR A 81 -12.12 -20.52 5.35
CA THR A 81 -13.09 -21.26 4.53
C THR A 81 -12.54 -21.58 3.14
N ALA A 82 -12.99 -22.67 2.52
CA ALA A 82 -12.75 -23.03 1.13
C ALA A 82 -14.00 -22.83 0.25
N SER A 83 -15.03 -22.13 0.78
CA SER A 83 -16.34 -21.99 0.15
C SER A 83 -16.77 -20.54 -0.07
N ARG A 84 -15.86 -19.57 0.11
CA ARG A 84 -16.16 -18.16 -0.15
C ARG A 84 -16.46 -17.99 -1.64
N LYS A 85 -17.59 -17.38 -1.97
CA LYS A 85 -17.99 -17.17 -3.37
C LYS A 85 -17.39 -15.88 -3.90
N VAL A 86 -16.64 -15.97 -4.98
CA VAL A 86 -16.01 -14.81 -5.66
C VAL A 86 -16.31 -14.86 -7.16
N ARG A 87 -16.30 -13.69 -7.80
CA ARG A 87 -16.36 -13.57 -9.27
C ARG A 87 -14.96 -13.75 -9.82
N VAL A 88 -14.80 -14.64 -10.80
CA VAL A 88 -13.54 -14.87 -11.51
C VAL A 88 -13.76 -14.69 -13.00
N PHE A 89 -12.73 -14.17 -13.69
CA PHE A 89 -12.76 -14.07 -15.15
C PHE A 89 -12.51 -15.43 -15.79
N ASP A 90 -13.17 -15.70 -16.91
CA ASP A 90 -12.91 -16.91 -17.72
C ASP A 90 -11.65 -16.78 -18.59
N LEU A 91 -11.00 -15.62 -18.54
CA LEU A 91 -9.82 -15.25 -19.31
C LEU A 91 -8.70 -14.80 -18.36
N PRO A 92 -7.43 -14.90 -18.77
CA PRO A 92 -6.32 -14.31 -18.03
C PRO A 92 -6.57 -12.83 -17.72
N PHE A 93 -6.13 -12.38 -16.54
CA PHE A 93 -6.38 -11.02 -16.05
C PHE A 93 -5.99 -9.94 -17.06
N GLU A 94 -4.83 -10.06 -17.72
CA GLU A 94 -4.36 -9.11 -18.72
C GLU A 94 -5.32 -8.95 -19.91
N GLU A 95 -5.91 -10.06 -20.37
CA GLU A 95 -6.88 -10.03 -21.47
C GLU A 95 -8.21 -9.43 -21.02
N ALA A 96 -8.67 -9.80 -19.82
CA ALA A 96 -9.87 -9.23 -19.22
C ALA A 96 -9.72 -7.71 -19.01
N TYR A 97 -8.58 -7.27 -18.49
CA TYR A 97 -8.26 -5.86 -18.28
C TYR A 97 -8.20 -5.09 -19.60
N ALA A 98 -7.53 -5.64 -20.62
CA ALA A 98 -7.49 -5.04 -21.95
C ALA A 98 -8.88 -4.91 -22.59
N MET A 99 -9.78 -5.87 -22.35
CA MET A 99 -11.16 -5.82 -22.81
C MET A 99 -11.96 -4.74 -22.08
N ILE A 100 -11.83 -4.63 -20.76
CA ILE A 100 -12.47 -3.57 -19.95
C ILE A 100 -12.02 -2.19 -20.43
N LYS A 101 -10.72 -2.01 -20.67
CA LYS A 101 -10.17 -0.74 -21.18
C LYS A 101 -10.73 -0.34 -22.55
N ARG A 102 -11.18 -1.32 -23.35
CA ARG A 102 -11.86 -1.11 -24.64
C ARG A 102 -13.38 -0.97 -24.50
N GLY A 103 -13.91 -0.92 -23.28
CA GLY A 103 -15.34 -0.82 -22.98
C GLY A 103 -16.11 -2.15 -23.05
N GLY A 104 -15.40 -3.28 -23.17
CA GLY A 104 -16.01 -4.62 -23.16
C GLY A 104 -16.26 -5.13 -21.74
N LYS A 105 -17.07 -6.18 -21.62
CA LYS A 105 -17.30 -6.93 -20.38
C LYS A 105 -16.70 -8.33 -20.51
N PRO A 106 -15.61 -8.64 -19.79
CA PRO A 106 -15.04 -9.98 -19.80
C PRO A 106 -16.07 -11.01 -19.30
N PRO A 107 -16.08 -12.21 -19.89
CA PRO A 107 -16.86 -13.32 -19.36
C PRO A 107 -16.36 -13.70 -17.96
N GLU A 108 -17.31 -14.01 -17.08
CA GLU A 108 -17.05 -14.27 -15.67
C GLU A 108 -18.00 -15.34 -15.12
N HIS A 109 -17.56 -16.02 -14.07
CA HIS A 109 -18.40 -16.94 -13.32
C HIS A 109 -18.16 -16.84 -11.81
N MET A 110 -19.06 -17.45 -11.04
CA MET A 110 -18.90 -17.58 -9.59
C MET A 110 -18.11 -18.84 -9.25
N ALA A 111 -16.97 -18.68 -8.59
CA ALA A 111 -16.12 -19.77 -8.11
C ALA A 111 -16.06 -19.82 -6.57
N ASN A 112 -15.61 -20.95 -6.03
CA ASN A 112 -15.18 -21.03 -4.64
C ASN A 112 -13.74 -20.51 -4.54
N SER A 113 -13.47 -19.67 -3.55
CA SER A 113 -12.13 -19.27 -3.15
C SER A 113 -11.76 -19.94 -1.84
N LEU A 114 -10.50 -20.38 -1.74
CA LEU A 114 -9.86 -20.55 -0.45
C LEU A 114 -9.66 -19.16 0.14
N TYR A 115 -10.08 -18.96 1.38
CA TYR A 115 -9.90 -17.75 2.16
C TYR A 115 -9.44 -18.14 3.57
N LEU A 116 -8.22 -17.77 3.92
CA LEU A 116 -7.64 -18.01 5.24
C LEU A 116 -7.18 -16.69 5.83
N GLU A 117 -7.81 -16.26 6.93
CA GLU A 117 -7.45 -15.06 7.66
C GLU A 117 -7.04 -15.43 9.10
N TRP A 118 -5.97 -14.80 9.60
CA TRP A 118 -5.60 -14.87 11.01
C TRP A 118 -4.95 -13.58 11.50
N PHE A 119 -4.94 -13.44 12.83
CA PHE A 119 -4.35 -12.29 13.53
C PHE A 119 -3.15 -12.76 14.33
N SER A 120 -1.97 -12.55 13.75
CA SER A 120 -0.67 -12.88 14.30
C SER A 120 -0.22 -11.88 15.36
N GLU A 121 0.38 -12.39 16.43
CA GLU A 121 1.10 -11.58 17.43
C GLU A 121 2.34 -10.91 16.84
N PHE A 122 2.92 -11.47 15.78
CA PHE A 122 4.17 -10.99 15.18
C PHE A 122 3.96 -10.13 13.94
N ASN A 123 3.05 -10.56 13.05
CA ASN A 123 2.86 -9.92 11.73
C ASN A 123 1.54 -9.15 11.59
N GLY A 124 0.70 -9.11 12.62
CA GLY A 124 -0.63 -8.50 12.52
C GLY A 124 -1.59 -9.38 11.72
N ARG A 125 -2.43 -8.78 10.88
CA ARG A 125 -3.38 -9.52 10.05
C ARG A 125 -2.68 -10.19 8.87
N VAL A 126 -2.99 -11.46 8.61
CA VAL A 126 -2.47 -12.20 7.46
C VAL A 126 -3.63 -12.87 6.72
N VAL A 127 -3.60 -12.79 5.39
CA VAL A 127 -4.64 -13.28 4.49
C VAL A 127 -4.03 -14.11 3.37
N ILE A 128 -4.65 -15.25 3.09
CA ILE A 128 -4.47 -16.02 1.84
C ILE A 128 -5.84 -16.10 1.19
N GLU A 129 -5.97 -15.59 -0.03
CA GLU A 129 -7.21 -15.65 -0.81
C GLU A 129 -6.90 -16.04 -2.24
N SER A 130 -7.39 -17.18 -2.71
CA SER A 130 -7.24 -17.60 -4.10
C SER A 130 -8.35 -18.55 -4.53
N ALA A 131 -8.85 -18.35 -5.75
CA ALA A 131 -9.77 -19.26 -6.44
C ALA A 131 -9.05 -20.27 -7.33
N ASP A 132 -7.73 -20.13 -7.52
CA ASP A 132 -6.94 -20.94 -8.46
C ASP A 132 -6.23 -22.12 -7.79
N TYR A 133 -6.21 -22.17 -6.46
CA TYR A 133 -5.55 -23.23 -5.73
C TYR A 133 -6.26 -24.57 -5.87
N ARG A 134 -5.46 -25.64 -5.91
CA ARG A 134 -5.97 -27.00 -5.75
C ARG A 134 -6.18 -27.27 -4.28
N VAL A 135 -7.37 -27.76 -3.92
CA VAL A 135 -7.79 -27.93 -2.53
C VAL A 135 -8.25 -29.36 -2.28
N GLU A 136 -7.71 -29.98 -1.23
CA GLU A 136 -8.15 -31.28 -0.72
C GLU A 136 -8.58 -31.13 0.75
N ILE A 137 -9.77 -31.62 1.09
CA ILE A 137 -10.35 -31.52 2.44
C ILE A 137 -10.67 -32.94 2.93
N SER A 138 -10.18 -33.28 4.12
CA SER A 138 -10.47 -34.58 4.74
C SER A 138 -11.92 -34.71 5.21
N ALA A 139 -12.31 -35.92 5.60
CA ALA A 139 -13.52 -36.08 6.41
C ALA A 139 -13.37 -35.32 7.75
N PRO A 140 -14.46 -34.72 8.27
CA PRO A 140 -14.43 -33.99 9.53
C PRO A 140 -14.39 -34.94 10.72
N ALA A 141 -13.51 -34.68 11.68
CA ALA A 141 -13.46 -35.33 12.98
C ALA A 141 -14.59 -34.83 13.92
N TRP A 142 -15.09 -33.62 13.69
CA TRP A 142 -16.20 -33.00 14.41
C TRP A 142 -16.88 -31.95 13.53
N ARG A 143 -18.07 -31.47 13.91
CA ARG A 143 -18.80 -30.41 13.20
C ARG A 143 -19.26 -29.35 14.18
N LEU A 144 -19.36 -28.11 13.71
CA LEU A 144 -19.96 -27.00 14.46
C LEU A 144 -21.47 -27.19 14.55
N THR A 145 -22.05 -26.84 15.71
CA THR A 145 -23.48 -26.48 15.76
C THR A 145 -23.69 -25.05 15.25
N PRO A 146 -24.93 -24.66 14.88
CA PRO A 146 -25.22 -23.28 14.50
C PRO A 146 -24.81 -22.24 15.56
N GLU A 147 -24.97 -22.55 16.84
CA GLU A 147 -24.59 -21.67 17.95
C GLU A 147 -23.07 -21.51 18.06
N GLU A 148 -22.33 -22.59 17.83
CA GLU A 148 -20.88 -22.59 17.84
C GLU A 148 -20.29 -21.86 16.64
N ASP A 149 -20.91 -21.97 15.47
CA ASP A 149 -20.53 -21.19 14.28
C ASP A 149 -20.81 -19.69 14.49
N ALA A 150 -21.95 -19.35 15.10
CA ALA A 150 -22.23 -17.96 15.48
C ALA A 150 -21.21 -17.43 16.50
N GLN A 151 -20.73 -18.26 17.43
CA GLN A 151 -19.66 -17.86 18.35
C GLN A 151 -18.32 -17.69 17.62
N ARG A 152 -17.97 -18.61 16.72
CA ARG A 152 -16.77 -18.51 15.87
C ARG A 152 -16.79 -17.21 15.06
N ALA A 153 -17.93 -16.84 14.47
CA ALA A 153 -18.08 -15.58 13.74
C ALA A 153 -17.80 -14.36 14.64
N ARG A 154 -18.32 -14.37 15.88
CA ARG A 154 -18.03 -13.32 16.88
C ARG A 154 -16.56 -13.28 17.28
N ASP A 155 -15.92 -14.44 17.46
CA ASP A 155 -14.51 -14.52 17.81
C ASP A 155 -13.60 -14.00 16.68
N ALA A 156 -13.92 -14.33 15.42
CA ALA A 156 -13.22 -13.81 14.24
C ALA A 156 -13.37 -12.28 14.12
N ALA A 157 -14.59 -11.76 14.30
CA ALA A 157 -14.84 -10.32 14.32
C ALA A 157 -14.09 -9.63 15.46
N ALA A 158 -14.05 -10.22 16.66
CA ALA A 158 -13.29 -9.68 17.79
C ALA A 158 -11.77 -9.68 17.54
N GLY A 159 -11.25 -10.66 16.80
CA GLY A 159 -9.86 -10.68 16.33
C GLY A 159 -9.54 -9.47 15.45
N PHE A 160 -10.42 -9.18 14.48
CA PHE A 160 -10.29 -8.00 13.62
C PHE A 160 -10.39 -6.70 14.41
N SER A 161 -11.38 -6.54 15.29
CA SER A 161 -11.50 -5.36 16.15
C SER A 161 -10.28 -5.18 17.06
N GLY A 162 -9.67 -6.26 17.53
CA GLY A 162 -8.42 -6.23 18.30
C GLY A 162 -7.23 -5.75 17.47
N PHE A 163 -7.15 -6.14 16.20
CA PHE A 163 -6.18 -5.62 15.25
C PHE A 163 -6.39 -4.13 14.95
N MET A 164 -7.62 -3.70 14.69
CA MET A 164 -7.96 -2.29 14.46
C MET A 164 -7.61 -1.41 15.66
N ARG A 165 -7.86 -1.89 16.89
CA ARG A 165 -7.44 -1.17 18.10
C ARG A 165 -5.94 -0.93 18.14
N LYS A 166 -5.12 -1.91 17.78
CA LYS A 166 -3.65 -1.74 17.73
C LYS A 166 -3.25 -0.70 16.69
N LEU A 167 -3.93 -0.63 15.55
CA LEU A 167 -3.70 0.43 14.55
C LEU A 167 -4.09 1.81 15.10
N ASN A 168 -5.22 1.91 15.81
CA ASN A 168 -5.65 3.15 16.45
C ASN A 168 -4.66 3.59 17.53
N ASP A 169 -4.22 2.68 18.41
CA ASP A 169 -3.22 2.98 19.45
C ASP A 169 -1.89 3.46 18.82
N ALA A 170 -1.48 2.82 17.72
CA ALA A 170 -0.29 3.24 16.97
C ALA A 170 -0.46 4.62 16.35
N LEU A 171 -1.63 4.93 15.80
CA LEU A 171 -1.95 6.23 15.23
C LEU A 171 -1.95 7.34 16.29
N GLU A 172 -2.65 7.12 17.41
CA GLU A 172 -2.68 8.08 18.53
C GLU A 172 -1.28 8.32 19.10
N SER A 173 -0.42 7.29 19.13
CA SER A 173 0.97 7.46 19.57
C SER A 173 1.83 8.33 18.64
N GLN A 174 1.40 8.51 17.39
CA GLN A 174 2.06 9.35 16.39
C GLN A 174 1.45 10.75 16.30
N LYS A 175 0.31 10.99 16.95
CA LYS A 175 -0.37 12.28 16.93
C LYS A 175 0.55 13.36 17.50
N HIS A 176 0.96 14.28 16.64
CA HIS A 176 1.84 15.39 16.99
C HIS A 176 1.09 16.68 16.78
N GLN A 177 0.88 17.41 17.87
CA GLN A 177 0.27 18.73 17.83
C GLN A 177 1.33 19.73 18.34
N PRO A 178 1.98 20.49 17.45
CA PRO A 178 2.93 21.50 17.88
C PRO A 178 2.20 22.61 18.67
N PRO A 179 2.90 23.34 19.55
CA PRO A 179 2.32 24.46 20.29
C PRO A 179 1.70 25.50 19.36
N GLU A 180 0.54 26.05 19.74
CA GLU A 180 -0.22 27.03 18.94
C GLU A 180 0.57 28.33 18.67
N ASP A 181 1.58 28.64 19.47
CA ASP A 181 2.38 29.87 19.40
C ASP A 181 3.61 29.76 18.48
N ARG A 182 3.76 28.65 17.74
CA ARG A 182 4.92 28.38 16.89
C ARG A 182 4.53 27.95 15.48
N GLU A 183 5.18 28.55 14.49
CA GLU A 183 5.14 28.09 13.09
C GLU A 183 5.70 26.66 12.96
N TRP A 184 5.07 25.87 12.09
CA TRP A 184 5.45 24.49 11.87
C TRP A 184 6.80 24.40 11.16
N ASP A 185 7.69 23.56 11.68
CA ASP A 185 8.96 23.26 11.03
C ASP A 185 8.89 21.97 10.18
N GLU A 186 9.99 21.69 9.48
CA GLU A 186 10.14 20.52 8.61
C GLU A 186 10.03 19.17 9.35
N PHE A 187 10.09 19.14 10.68
CA PHE A 187 9.90 17.94 11.50
C PHE A 187 8.45 17.80 11.95
N ASP A 188 7.77 18.91 12.25
CA ASP A 188 6.34 18.94 12.56
C ASP A 188 5.53 18.40 11.36
N TYR A 189 5.83 18.87 10.15
CA TYR A 189 5.22 18.35 8.92
C TYR A 189 5.53 16.88 8.64
N GLU A 190 6.74 16.42 8.98
CA GLU A 190 7.10 15.01 8.84
C GLU A 190 6.28 14.12 9.78
N GLN A 191 6.00 14.58 11.01
CA GLN A 191 5.11 13.84 11.92
C GLN A 191 3.68 13.81 11.42
N LEU A 192 3.14 14.95 10.96
CA LEU A 192 1.80 15.00 10.35
C LEU A 192 1.68 14.06 9.16
N MET A 193 2.71 14.03 8.30
CA MET A 193 2.72 13.12 7.16
C MET A 193 2.77 11.64 7.57
N LYS A 194 3.51 11.29 8.62
CA LYS A 194 3.50 9.92 9.18
C LYS A 194 2.13 9.55 9.74
N GLU A 195 1.49 10.47 10.43
CA GLU A 195 0.13 10.29 10.93
C GLU A 195 -0.85 10.07 9.76
N SER A 196 -0.73 10.87 8.70
CA SER A 196 -1.52 10.71 7.47
C SER A 196 -1.29 9.36 6.80
N ASP A 197 -0.03 8.93 6.67
CA ASP A 197 0.31 7.60 6.12
C ASP A 197 -0.32 6.48 6.97
N ALA A 198 -0.26 6.58 8.31
CA ALA A 198 -0.86 5.60 9.22
C ALA A 198 -2.40 5.56 9.13
N ARG A 199 -3.05 6.71 8.93
CA ARG A 199 -4.50 6.79 8.66
C ARG A 199 -4.85 6.16 7.33
N ALA A 200 -4.06 6.41 6.29
CA ALA A 200 -4.25 5.80 4.98
C ALA A 200 -4.11 4.27 5.05
N ASP A 201 -3.10 3.75 5.76
CA ASP A 201 -2.95 2.32 6.02
C ASP A 201 -4.20 1.73 6.69
N LYS A 202 -4.70 2.39 7.75
CA LYS A 202 -5.93 1.96 8.44
C LYS A 202 -7.14 1.94 7.50
N TYR A 203 -7.30 2.98 6.68
CA TYR A 203 -8.40 3.09 5.73
C TYR A 203 -8.35 1.97 4.67
N LEU A 204 -7.16 1.68 4.13
CA LEU A 204 -6.96 0.58 3.19
C LEU A 204 -7.29 -0.77 3.80
N GLU A 205 -6.90 -1.03 5.06
CA GLU A 205 -7.28 -2.27 5.77
C GLU A 205 -8.80 -2.45 5.88
N LEU A 206 -9.51 -1.36 6.14
CA LEU A 206 -10.95 -1.35 6.30
C LEU A 206 -11.67 -1.58 4.97
N LEU A 207 -11.20 -0.92 3.90
CA LEU A 207 -11.65 -1.19 2.54
C LEU A 207 -11.45 -2.67 2.17
N GLU A 208 -10.29 -3.25 2.48
CA GLU A 208 -10.03 -4.66 2.22
C GLU A 208 -10.93 -5.61 3.03
N LYS A 209 -11.20 -5.30 4.29
CA LYS A 209 -12.04 -6.17 5.14
C LYS A 209 -13.51 -6.12 4.73
N HIS A 210 -14.03 -4.92 4.52
CA HIS A 210 -15.47 -4.71 4.32
C HIS A 210 -15.88 -4.71 2.84
N GLY A 211 -14.95 -4.47 1.92
CA GLY A 211 -15.22 -4.36 0.50
C GLY A 211 -16.03 -3.11 0.17
N GLU A 212 -16.88 -3.22 -0.85
CA GLU A 212 -17.68 -2.11 -1.37
C GLU A 212 -19.16 -2.21 -0.94
N GLY A 213 -19.83 -1.06 -0.85
CA GLY A 213 -21.28 -0.96 -0.66
C GLY A 213 -21.68 -0.14 0.58
N ALA A 214 -22.94 0.29 0.64
CA ALA A 214 -23.42 1.23 1.66
C ALA A 214 -23.34 0.72 3.12
N GLU A 215 -23.32 -0.60 3.34
CA GLU A 215 -23.06 -1.16 4.68
C GLU A 215 -21.58 -1.13 5.02
N ALA A 216 -20.71 -1.48 4.06
CA ALA A 216 -19.27 -1.39 4.23
C ALA A 216 -18.85 0.06 4.51
N GLU A 217 -19.31 1.00 3.71
CA GLU A 217 -19.05 2.44 3.88
C GLU A 217 -19.39 2.93 5.29
N ARG A 218 -20.60 2.65 5.79
CA ARG A 218 -21.01 3.01 7.17
C ARG A 218 -20.13 2.39 8.26
N LEU A 219 -19.65 1.17 8.06
CA LEU A 219 -18.72 0.53 9.01
C LEU A 219 -17.34 1.19 8.96
N ILE A 220 -16.85 1.54 7.76
CA ILE A 220 -15.58 2.21 7.56
C ILE A 220 -15.62 3.62 8.15
N GLU A 221 -16.66 4.41 7.86
CA GLU A 221 -16.88 5.74 8.42
C GLU A 221 -16.82 5.71 9.95
N LYS A 222 -17.59 4.80 10.56
CA LYS A 222 -17.58 4.62 12.01
C LYS A 222 -16.21 4.26 12.57
N GLU A 223 -15.51 3.31 11.96
CA GLU A 223 -14.20 2.90 12.46
C GLU A 223 -13.15 3.99 12.24
N MET A 224 -13.28 4.79 11.18
CA MET A 224 -12.42 5.95 10.90
C MET A 224 -12.72 7.17 11.78
N GLY A 225 -13.83 7.17 12.53
CA GLY A 225 -14.30 8.33 13.30
C GLY A 225 -14.83 9.44 12.39
N TRP A 226 -15.42 9.08 11.25
CA TRP A 226 -16.10 10.00 10.33
C TRP A 226 -17.62 10.03 10.55
N ASP A 227 -18.15 9.11 11.35
CA ASP A 227 -19.59 9.05 11.70
C ASP A 227 -19.99 10.06 12.79
N ASP A 228 -19.06 10.95 13.16
CA ASP A 228 -19.29 12.08 14.07
C ASP A 228 -20.31 13.06 13.47
N ALA A 229 -21.58 12.69 13.65
CA ALA A 229 -22.72 13.57 13.80
C ALA A 229 -22.71 14.26 15.19
N GLU A 230 -21.55 14.35 15.83
CA GLU A 230 -21.30 15.40 16.81
C GLU A 230 -20.88 16.63 16.00
N GLU A 231 -21.87 17.45 15.63
CA GLU A 231 -21.61 18.89 15.52
C GLU A 231 -20.73 19.24 16.72
N PRO A 232 -19.48 19.72 16.54
CA PRO A 232 -18.69 20.12 17.69
C PRO A 232 -19.58 21.06 18.50
N GLU A 233 -19.74 20.78 19.80
CA GLU A 233 -20.36 21.73 20.73
C GLU A 233 -19.81 23.09 20.33
N GLN A 234 -20.70 23.98 19.88
CA GLN A 234 -20.36 25.28 19.35
C GLN A 234 -19.46 25.97 20.37
N ASP A 235 -18.15 25.83 20.19
CA ASP A 235 -17.21 26.73 20.81
C ASP A 235 -17.43 28.01 20.03
N GLU A 236 -18.27 28.90 20.58
CA GLU A 236 -18.75 30.17 20.01
C GLU A 236 -17.61 31.17 19.71
N THR A 237 -16.37 30.69 19.57
CA THR A 237 -15.17 31.45 19.24
C THR A 237 -14.33 30.88 18.10
N ALA A 238 -14.67 29.72 17.52
CA ALA A 238 -14.06 29.25 16.27
C ALA A 238 -14.89 29.75 15.07
N ALA A 239 -14.21 30.30 14.07
CA ALA A 239 -14.78 30.96 12.90
C ALA A 239 -15.95 30.20 12.25
N GLU A 240 -16.93 30.98 11.77
CA GLU A 240 -18.08 30.55 10.99
C GLU A 240 -17.75 29.39 10.03
N ASP A 241 -18.60 28.37 10.08
CA ASP A 241 -18.62 27.14 9.27
C ASP A 241 -18.25 27.36 7.79
N ASP A 242 -16.97 27.15 7.47
CA ASP A 242 -16.38 27.25 6.12
C ASP A 242 -16.53 25.94 5.31
N ARG A 243 -17.53 25.12 5.65
CA ARG A 243 -17.80 23.85 4.96
C ARG A 243 -18.67 24.09 3.73
N LEU A 244 -18.02 24.13 2.57
CA LEU A 244 -18.70 24.16 1.26
C LEU A 244 -19.62 22.94 1.11
N ASP A 245 -20.86 23.16 0.67
CA ASP A 245 -21.75 22.05 0.33
C ASP A 245 -21.28 21.32 -0.94
N VAL A 246 -21.78 20.10 -1.16
CA VAL A 246 -21.35 19.25 -2.29
C VAL A 246 -21.65 19.91 -3.64
N ASP A 247 -22.75 20.66 -3.75
CA ASP A 247 -23.13 21.34 -4.98
C ASP A 247 -22.19 22.52 -5.27
N GLU A 248 -21.75 23.21 -4.23
CA GLU A 248 -20.75 24.26 -4.28
C GLU A 248 -19.36 23.71 -4.64
N ILE A 249 -18.93 22.60 -4.04
CA ILE A 249 -17.70 21.90 -4.43
C ILE A 249 -17.77 21.49 -5.90
N ASN A 250 -18.90 20.91 -6.33
CA ASN A 250 -19.11 20.51 -7.72
C ASN A 250 -19.05 21.71 -8.67
N ARG A 251 -19.66 22.82 -8.28
CA ARG A 251 -19.62 24.08 -9.04
C ARG A 251 -18.20 24.62 -9.14
N ILE A 252 -17.48 24.77 -8.03
CA ILE A 252 -16.10 25.27 -7.99
C ILE A 252 -15.20 24.37 -8.84
N THR A 253 -15.36 23.05 -8.73
CA THR A 253 -14.58 22.08 -9.51
C THR A 253 -14.90 22.18 -11.00
N ALA A 254 -16.18 22.36 -11.37
CA ALA A 254 -16.58 22.55 -12.76
C ALA A 254 -16.04 23.87 -13.34
N GLU A 255 -16.11 24.96 -12.57
CA GLU A 255 -15.56 26.27 -12.94
C GLU A 255 -14.03 26.21 -13.11
N ALA A 256 -13.32 25.53 -12.22
CA ALA A 256 -11.88 25.29 -12.33
C ALA A 256 -11.52 24.40 -13.54
N ALA A 257 -12.39 23.48 -13.95
CA ALA A 257 -12.20 22.69 -15.16
C ALA A 257 -12.38 23.52 -16.45
N GLU A 258 -13.27 24.52 -16.43
CA GLU A 258 -13.47 25.47 -17.53
C GLU A 258 -12.34 26.50 -17.62
N GLN A 259 -11.74 26.86 -16.48
CA GLN A 259 -10.63 27.82 -16.37
C GLN A 259 -9.43 27.15 -15.68
N PRO A 260 -8.67 26.31 -16.40
CA PRO A 260 -7.52 25.65 -15.81
C PRO A 260 -6.52 26.67 -15.29
N LEU A 261 -5.93 26.37 -14.13
CA LEU A 261 -4.85 27.17 -13.57
C LEU A 261 -3.70 27.22 -14.57
N GLU A 262 -3.30 28.44 -14.94
CA GLU A 262 -2.14 28.67 -15.78
C GLU A 262 -0.89 28.80 -14.90
N PRO A 263 0.23 28.15 -15.27
CA PRO A 263 1.46 28.26 -14.50
C PRO A 263 2.05 29.66 -14.62
N GLU A 264 2.76 30.11 -13.58
CA GLU A 264 3.33 31.44 -13.51
C GLU A 264 4.38 31.66 -14.61
N PRO A 265 4.16 32.55 -15.59
CA PRO A 265 5.03 32.63 -16.76
C PRO A 265 6.49 33.02 -16.44
N HIS A 266 6.70 33.72 -15.33
CA HIS A 266 8.01 34.22 -14.94
C HIS A 266 8.89 33.18 -14.23
N THR A 267 8.33 32.03 -13.85
CA THR A 267 9.04 30.91 -13.21
C THR A 267 9.27 29.74 -14.18
N GLU A 268 8.93 29.90 -15.46
CA GLU A 268 9.19 28.89 -16.50
C GLU A 268 10.70 28.59 -16.61
N GLY A 269 11.03 27.31 -16.70
CA GLY A 269 12.40 26.78 -16.67
C GLY A 269 13.01 26.67 -15.27
N VAL A 270 12.37 27.25 -14.24
CA VAL A 270 12.82 27.17 -12.84
C VAL A 270 11.90 26.28 -12.03
N ASP A 271 10.64 26.69 -11.85
CA ASP A 271 9.65 25.95 -11.06
C ASP A 271 8.81 25.01 -11.90
N TRP A 272 8.76 25.25 -13.21
CA TRP A 272 8.01 24.40 -14.13
C TRP A 272 8.57 24.41 -15.55
N ILE A 273 8.28 23.35 -16.29
CA ILE A 273 8.44 23.21 -17.74
C ILE A 273 7.19 22.56 -18.30
N ARG A 274 6.97 22.74 -19.61
CA ARG A 274 5.98 21.98 -20.36
C ARG A 274 6.68 20.82 -21.07
N THR A 275 6.23 19.60 -20.81
CA THR A 275 6.73 18.40 -21.50
C THR A 275 6.17 18.31 -22.91
N ASN A 276 6.71 17.39 -23.72
CA ASN A 276 6.21 17.13 -25.08
C ASN A 276 4.75 16.68 -25.11
N ASP A 277 4.29 16.01 -24.05
CA ASP A 277 2.91 15.55 -23.89
C ASP A 277 1.97 16.65 -23.36
N GLY A 278 2.49 17.85 -23.11
CA GLY A 278 1.72 19.00 -22.62
C GLY A 278 1.67 19.12 -21.10
N ASP A 279 2.16 18.13 -20.36
CA ASP A 279 2.16 18.13 -18.89
C ASP A 279 3.04 19.24 -18.32
N ILE A 280 2.58 19.87 -17.23
CA ILE A 280 3.36 20.79 -16.41
C ILE A 280 4.12 20.00 -15.35
N ARG A 281 5.45 20.13 -15.31
CA ARG A 281 6.31 19.42 -14.36
C ARG A 281 7.44 20.31 -13.87
N HIS A 282 7.91 20.10 -12.65
CA HIS A 282 9.14 20.76 -12.18
C HIS A 282 10.38 20.17 -12.90
N PRO A 283 11.37 20.98 -13.33
CA PRO A 283 12.55 20.49 -14.07
C PRO A 283 13.29 19.32 -13.39
N LEU A 284 13.54 19.43 -12.08
CA LEU A 284 14.18 18.37 -11.29
C LEU A 284 13.36 17.07 -11.28
N GLN A 285 12.04 17.19 -11.13
CA GLN A 285 11.15 16.03 -11.12
C GLN A 285 11.15 15.35 -12.48
N HIS A 286 11.02 16.11 -13.57
CA HIS A 286 11.03 15.57 -14.92
C HIS A 286 12.34 14.85 -15.21
N ARG A 287 13.50 15.44 -14.87
CA ARG A 287 14.79 14.75 -15.01
C ARG A 287 14.84 13.43 -14.23
N CYS A 288 14.36 13.43 -12.99
CA CYS A 288 14.29 12.21 -12.18
C CYS A 288 13.39 11.14 -12.82
N PHE A 289 12.24 11.55 -13.36
CA PHE A 289 11.31 10.66 -14.06
C PHE A 289 11.96 10.03 -15.29
N GLU A 290 12.56 10.83 -16.17
CA GLU A 290 13.21 10.35 -17.39
C GLU A 290 14.36 9.37 -17.08
N SER A 291 15.21 9.69 -16.11
CA SER A 291 16.30 8.80 -15.68
C SER A 291 15.77 7.47 -15.10
N ALA A 292 14.70 7.52 -14.31
CA ALA A 292 14.08 6.32 -13.75
C ALA A 292 13.40 5.45 -14.82
N MET A 293 12.69 6.07 -15.78
CA MET A 293 12.07 5.36 -16.89
C MET A 293 13.11 4.76 -17.83
N LYS A 294 14.17 5.49 -18.14
CA LYS A 294 15.29 4.99 -18.95
C LYS A 294 15.92 3.74 -18.32
N LEU A 295 16.19 3.77 -17.02
CA LEU A 295 16.73 2.60 -16.32
C LEU A 295 15.75 1.43 -16.34
N TRP A 296 14.46 1.69 -16.08
CA TRP A 296 13.44 0.65 -16.08
C TRP A 296 13.29 0.00 -17.45
N HIS A 297 13.14 0.78 -18.53
CA HIS A 297 13.05 0.26 -19.89
C HIS A 297 14.30 -0.52 -20.30
N ALA A 298 15.49 -0.07 -19.89
CA ALA A 298 16.71 -0.84 -20.14
C ALA A 298 16.72 -2.19 -19.40
N CYS A 299 16.11 -2.28 -18.20
CA CYS A 299 15.95 -3.56 -17.51
C CYS A 299 14.96 -4.47 -18.26
N ASP A 300 13.83 -3.93 -18.72
CA ASP A 300 12.83 -4.66 -19.49
C ASP A 300 13.43 -5.19 -20.81
N ASP A 301 14.19 -4.36 -21.54
CA ASP A 301 14.89 -4.74 -22.78
C ASP A 301 15.93 -5.84 -22.58
N LEU A 302 16.51 -5.93 -21.38
CA LEU A 302 17.44 -6.99 -20.99
C LEU A 302 16.72 -8.25 -20.46
N GLY A 303 15.39 -8.22 -20.37
CA GLY A 303 14.59 -9.29 -19.78
C GLY A 303 14.81 -9.46 -18.28
N LEU A 304 15.24 -8.40 -17.58
CA LEU A 304 15.48 -8.43 -16.15
C LEU A 304 14.21 -8.08 -15.38
N SER A 305 13.69 -9.03 -14.61
CA SER A 305 12.51 -8.79 -13.77
C SER A 305 12.91 -8.24 -12.39
N LYS A 306 12.19 -7.21 -11.94
CA LYS A 306 12.29 -6.68 -10.57
C LYS A 306 11.96 -7.72 -9.50
N ALA A 307 11.13 -8.71 -9.83
CA ALA A 307 10.69 -9.75 -8.90
C ALA A 307 11.73 -10.89 -8.73
N GLU A 308 12.66 -11.01 -9.67
CA GLU A 308 13.68 -12.07 -9.63
C GLU A 308 14.93 -11.66 -8.86
N ASP A 309 15.14 -10.35 -8.66
CA ASP A 309 16.31 -9.80 -7.98
C ASP A 309 15.97 -8.64 -7.05
N ASP A 310 16.03 -8.88 -5.74
CA ASP A 310 15.67 -7.90 -4.70
C ASP A 310 16.46 -6.58 -4.83
N ASP A 311 17.75 -6.64 -5.15
CA ASP A 311 18.60 -5.44 -5.22
C ASP A 311 18.31 -4.62 -6.48
N LEU A 312 18.02 -5.27 -7.61
CA LEU A 312 17.54 -4.62 -8.83
C LEU A 312 16.13 -4.05 -8.64
N GLY A 313 15.25 -4.81 -8.01
CA GLY A 313 13.90 -4.38 -7.65
C GLY A 313 13.94 -3.13 -6.77
N GLN A 314 14.78 -3.13 -5.73
CA GLN A 314 15.02 -1.96 -4.87
C GLN A 314 15.55 -0.78 -5.69
N LEU A 315 16.60 -0.97 -6.50
CA LEU A 315 17.18 0.09 -7.35
C LEU A 315 16.11 0.79 -8.20
N VAL A 316 15.35 0.02 -8.99
CA VAL A 316 14.42 0.59 -9.97
C VAL A 316 13.19 1.17 -9.28
N SER A 317 12.57 0.45 -8.34
CA SER A 317 11.35 0.90 -7.68
C SER A 317 11.59 2.16 -6.85
N GLU A 318 12.69 2.21 -6.08
CA GLU A 318 13.03 3.38 -5.26
C GLU A 318 13.35 4.61 -6.13
N PHE A 319 13.91 4.43 -7.32
CA PHE A 319 14.13 5.54 -8.26
C PHE A 319 12.80 6.10 -8.79
N GLN A 320 11.86 5.23 -9.13
CA GLN A 320 10.52 5.62 -9.58
C GLN A 320 9.74 6.32 -8.45
N ILE A 321 9.81 5.80 -7.22
CA ILE A 321 9.19 6.42 -6.05
C ILE A 321 9.81 7.81 -5.77
N THR A 322 11.12 7.96 -5.93
CA THR A 322 11.77 9.28 -5.82
C THR A 322 11.14 10.30 -6.76
N SER A 323 10.92 9.94 -8.02
CA SER A 323 10.25 10.81 -9.00
C SER A 323 8.82 11.18 -8.56
N ALA A 324 8.05 10.22 -8.05
CA ALA A 324 6.70 10.49 -7.55
C ALA A 324 6.68 11.43 -6.34
N LYS A 325 7.60 11.24 -5.39
CA LYS A 325 7.74 12.12 -4.21
C LYS A 325 8.17 13.54 -4.62
N LEU A 326 9.06 13.67 -5.61
CA LEU A 326 9.43 14.98 -6.17
C LEU A 326 8.24 15.66 -6.87
N ALA A 327 7.35 14.92 -7.52
CA ALA A 327 6.14 15.49 -8.13
C ALA A 327 5.21 16.10 -7.09
N GLY A 328 4.94 15.38 -5.99
CA GLY A 328 4.15 15.90 -4.88
C GLY A 328 4.78 17.13 -4.23
N ALA A 329 6.11 17.14 -4.07
CA ALA A 329 6.83 18.26 -3.48
C ALA A 329 6.84 19.51 -4.39
N LEU A 330 7.10 19.36 -5.68
CA LEU A 330 7.59 20.45 -6.53
C LEU A 330 6.62 20.88 -7.64
N ASN A 331 5.76 20.01 -8.19
CA ASN A 331 4.97 20.37 -9.38
C ASN A 331 3.98 21.51 -9.10
N GLY A 332 3.47 21.62 -7.87
CA GLY A 332 2.58 22.72 -7.50
C GLY A 332 3.25 24.10 -7.45
N LEU A 333 4.60 24.17 -7.44
CA LEU A 333 5.33 25.45 -7.50
C LEU A 333 5.10 26.18 -8.82
N ALA A 334 4.64 25.47 -9.86
CA ALA A 334 4.22 26.06 -11.12
C ALA A 334 3.13 27.14 -10.94
N TYR A 335 2.34 27.06 -9.88
CA TYR A 335 1.18 27.92 -9.62
C TYR A 335 1.40 28.88 -8.44
N GLY A 336 2.67 29.15 -8.11
CA GLY A 336 3.06 30.08 -7.08
C GLY A 336 3.68 29.41 -5.86
N ARG A 337 4.68 30.08 -5.29
CA ARG A 337 5.39 29.62 -4.09
C ARG A 337 4.70 30.03 -2.79
N GLU A 338 3.83 31.04 -2.83
CA GLU A 338 3.20 31.63 -1.63
C GLU A 338 2.14 30.71 -0.99
N GLY A 339 1.49 29.84 -1.78
CA GLY A 339 0.51 28.86 -1.28
C GLY A 339 1.12 27.60 -0.66
N ARG A 340 2.45 27.52 -0.51
CA ARG A 340 3.18 26.34 -0.03
C ARG A 340 4.13 26.74 1.09
N GLU A 341 3.92 26.18 2.28
CA GLU A 341 4.85 26.41 3.38
C GLU A 341 6.22 25.78 3.09
N ALA A 342 7.28 26.59 3.21
CA ALA A 342 8.63 26.16 2.85
C ALA A 342 9.07 24.94 3.66
N ALA A 343 8.71 24.88 4.94
CA ALA A 343 8.97 23.75 5.83
C ALA A 343 8.32 22.45 5.33
N PHE A 344 7.08 22.52 4.82
CA PHE A 344 6.38 21.38 4.23
C PHE A 344 7.10 20.88 2.97
N VAL A 345 7.50 21.77 2.07
CA VAL A 345 8.26 21.40 0.87
C VAL A 345 9.56 20.69 1.24
N VAL A 346 10.28 21.19 2.26
CA VAL A 346 11.51 20.56 2.73
C VAL A 346 11.26 19.18 3.34
N ALA A 347 10.17 19.00 4.09
CA ALA A 347 9.78 17.68 4.61
C ALA A 347 9.53 16.69 3.46
N CYS A 348 8.77 17.08 2.43
CA CYS A 348 8.56 16.26 1.23
C CYS A 348 9.86 15.93 0.48
N LEU A 349 10.78 16.91 0.36
CA LEU A 349 12.09 16.70 -0.25
C LEU A 349 12.97 15.72 0.55
N LYS A 350 12.92 15.74 1.89
CA LYS A 350 13.60 14.73 2.73
C LYS A 350 13.08 13.33 2.46
N ARG A 351 11.76 13.17 2.31
CA ARG A 351 11.15 11.87 1.97
C ARG A 351 11.61 11.40 0.59
N ALA A 352 11.64 12.28 -0.41
CA ALA A 352 12.19 11.95 -1.74
C ALA A 352 13.68 11.53 -1.65
N LEU A 353 14.45 12.22 -0.81
CA LEU A 353 15.88 11.96 -0.61
C LEU A 353 16.15 10.59 0.02
N ASP A 354 15.30 10.13 0.95
CA ASP A 354 15.40 8.80 1.56
C ASP A 354 15.27 7.69 0.49
N HIS A 355 14.25 7.78 -0.36
CA HIS A 355 14.06 6.86 -1.50
C HIS A 355 15.23 6.93 -2.49
N LEU A 356 15.74 8.13 -2.77
CA LEU A 356 16.91 8.29 -3.65
C LEU A 356 18.14 7.59 -3.08
N HIS A 357 18.39 7.66 -1.76
CA HIS A 357 19.51 6.96 -1.12
C HIS A 357 19.32 5.44 -1.17
N LYS A 358 18.10 4.93 -1.02
CA LYS A 358 17.80 3.50 -1.18
C LYS A 358 18.08 3.04 -2.62
N SER A 359 17.72 3.85 -3.61
CA SER A 359 18.05 3.57 -5.03
C SER A 359 19.56 3.57 -5.27
N GLN A 360 20.31 4.54 -4.72
CA GLN A 360 21.78 4.56 -4.77
C GLN A 360 22.39 3.32 -4.12
N ALA A 361 21.90 2.91 -2.95
CA ALA A 361 22.35 1.70 -2.28
C ALA A 361 22.07 0.45 -3.15
N GLY A 362 20.88 0.36 -3.75
CA GLY A 362 20.54 -0.70 -4.71
C GLY A 362 21.51 -0.75 -5.90
N LEU A 363 21.82 0.41 -6.50
CA LEU A 363 22.76 0.49 -7.62
C LEU A 363 24.15 -0.07 -7.26
N GLU A 364 24.67 0.26 -6.08
CA GLU A 364 25.99 -0.20 -5.65
C GLU A 364 26.02 -1.70 -5.29
N LYS A 365 24.88 -2.31 -4.95
CA LYS A 365 24.78 -3.77 -4.80
C LYS A 365 24.67 -4.48 -6.16
N VAL A 366 23.98 -3.88 -7.12
CA VAL A 366 23.79 -4.44 -8.48
C VAL A 366 25.06 -4.32 -9.33
N ALA A 367 25.79 -3.20 -9.23
CA ALA A 367 26.91 -2.88 -10.11
C ALA A 367 28.03 -3.97 -10.13
N PRO A 368 28.51 -4.52 -9.00
CA PRO A 368 29.56 -5.55 -9.00
C PRO A 368 29.13 -6.88 -9.65
N ARG A 369 27.82 -7.10 -9.76
CA ARG A 369 27.23 -8.35 -10.26
C ARG A 369 27.13 -8.37 -11.79
N ASN A 370 27.45 -7.24 -12.45
CA ASN A 370 27.43 -7.07 -13.90
C ASN A 370 26.08 -7.45 -14.56
N LEU A 371 24.97 -7.22 -13.84
CA LEU A 371 23.62 -7.42 -14.39
C LEU A 371 23.26 -6.35 -15.43
N LEU A 372 23.78 -5.14 -15.23
CA LEU A 372 23.53 -3.99 -16.09
C LEU A 372 24.79 -3.63 -16.89
N PRO A 373 24.65 -3.11 -18.13
CA PRO A 373 25.78 -2.61 -18.90
C PRO A 373 26.57 -1.53 -18.14
N PRO A 374 27.92 -1.54 -18.17
CA PRO A 374 28.73 -0.57 -17.41
C PRO A 374 28.42 0.89 -17.72
N GLY A 375 28.07 1.21 -18.97
CA GLY A 375 27.66 2.55 -19.39
C GLY A 375 26.36 3.01 -18.70
N LEU A 376 25.37 2.12 -18.62
CA LEU A 376 24.10 2.38 -17.94
C LEU A 376 24.33 2.58 -16.43
N VAL A 377 25.15 1.74 -15.80
CA VAL A 377 25.50 1.90 -14.38
C VAL A 377 26.18 3.25 -14.11
N ALA A 378 27.14 3.64 -14.96
CA ALA A 378 27.84 4.92 -14.81
C ALA A 378 26.90 6.12 -14.99
N GLU A 379 26.00 6.05 -15.97
CA GLU A 379 24.98 7.07 -16.22
C GLU A 379 23.98 7.17 -15.06
N SER A 380 23.36 6.06 -14.63
CA SER A 380 22.42 6.05 -13.51
C SER A 380 23.07 6.56 -12.22
N ARG A 381 24.34 6.19 -11.96
CA ARG A 381 25.08 6.70 -10.79
C ARG A 381 25.24 8.22 -10.85
N LYS A 382 25.58 8.75 -12.03
CA LYS A 382 25.71 10.20 -12.25
C LYS A 382 24.36 10.90 -12.03
N ASP A 383 23.29 10.40 -12.62
CA ASP A 383 21.95 11.00 -12.50
C ASP A 383 21.47 11.01 -11.06
N LEU A 384 21.56 9.88 -10.35
CA LEU A 384 21.20 9.79 -8.93
C LEU A 384 22.01 10.78 -8.07
N PHE A 385 23.30 10.97 -8.37
CA PHE A 385 24.14 11.93 -7.66
C PHE A 385 23.72 13.39 -7.95
N GLU A 386 23.50 13.74 -9.21
CA GLU A 386 23.10 15.10 -9.60
C GLU A 386 21.71 15.47 -9.08
N ILE A 387 20.76 14.53 -9.12
CA ILE A 387 19.44 14.69 -8.52
C ILE A 387 19.57 14.91 -7.01
N ARG A 388 20.40 14.14 -6.31
CA ARG A 388 20.67 14.32 -4.88
C ARG A 388 21.17 15.73 -4.57
N GLN A 389 22.14 16.23 -5.35
CA GLN A 389 22.69 17.56 -5.14
C GLN A 389 21.63 18.64 -5.33
N GLU A 390 20.77 18.51 -6.35
CA GLU A 390 19.73 19.49 -6.61
C GLU A 390 18.64 19.49 -5.53
N ILE A 391 18.25 18.32 -5.02
CA ILE A 391 17.35 18.22 -3.86
C ILE A 391 17.92 18.99 -2.67
N LEU A 392 19.20 18.77 -2.34
CA LEU A 392 19.85 19.45 -1.21
C LEU A 392 19.91 20.97 -1.40
N ARG A 393 20.20 21.44 -2.62
CA ARG A 393 20.18 22.89 -2.94
C ARG A 393 18.78 23.49 -2.76
N LEU A 394 17.75 22.81 -3.24
CA LEU A 394 16.37 23.26 -3.06
C LEU A 394 15.99 23.30 -1.58
N MET A 395 16.36 22.28 -0.80
CA MET A 395 16.12 22.26 0.64
C MET A 395 16.77 23.47 1.33
N ASP A 396 18.03 23.79 1.00
CA ASP A 396 18.70 24.95 1.58
C ASP A 396 18.06 26.27 1.14
N ALA A 397 17.65 26.38 -0.12
CA ALA A 397 16.92 27.55 -0.62
C ALA A 397 15.59 27.77 0.12
N PHE A 398 14.79 26.71 0.33
CA PHE A 398 13.53 26.80 1.09
C PHE A 398 13.76 27.06 2.60
N ARG A 399 14.92 26.69 3.15
CA ARG A 399 15.33 27.08 4.51
C ARG A 399 15.86 28.51 4.62
N GLY A 400 15.97 29.23 3.50
CA GLY A 400 16.59 30.56 3.45
C GLY A 400 18.11 30.55 3.64
N ARG A 401 18.78 29.39 3.49
CA ARG A 401 20.24 29.25 3.55
C ARG A 401 20.79 29.46 2.14
N LYS A 402 21.66 30.47 1.97
CA LYS A 402 22.33 30.77 0.69
C LYS A 402 23.64 30.02 0.56
#